data_AF-A0A7X1LL13-F1
#
_entry.id   AF-A0A7X1LL13-F1
#
_cell.length_a   1.000
_cell.length_b   1.000
_cell.length_c   1.000
_cell.angle_alpha   90.00
_cell.angle_beta   90.00
_cell.angle_gamma   90.00
#
_symmetry.space_group_name_H-M   'P 1'
#
loop_
_entity.id
_entity.type
_entity.pdbx_description
1 polymer ?
#
loop_
_entity_poly.entity_id
_entity_poly.type
_entity_poly.pdbx_seq_one_letter_code
_entity_poly.pdbx_strand_id
1 'polypeptide(L)'
;MNFRGIEKTDKWGYIFTVFYNGEKFHSFDEMAGKVTVKGEFRKVMNELGFTWAKGIQQGGRTDAKVSAERNLLYVSSNFTGDLSEIIFKFNEKMKESIFIRKVQKTFPNLSFPEYVEKREYIYRYPKKRVKRSIEDIEKTLLEISGTYDVSKFTDKKGLELKEHERTVKVTYEKGVLKFIGNSFMPKQVRNMGGYILTGEVETFPGKFLTLENVYLKEELMNKMILSCDNLKISGVEKIEKTIDDEITILYVKKEKKGEVIGKNASNIKSLRKELGNIVIREI
;
A
#
# COMPACT_ATOMS: atom_id res chain seq x y z
N MET A 1 4.26 -2.57 -15.75
CA MET A 1 5.27 -1.75 -16.46
C MET A 1 6.46 -2.63 -16.82
N ASN A 2 6.98 -2.56 -18.05
CA ASN A 2 8.12 -3.37 -18.51
C ASN A 2 9.43 -2.57 -18.44
N PHE A 3 10.57 -3.26 -18.60
CA PHE A 3 11.93 -2.69 -18.59
C PHE A 3 12.06 -1.39 -19.42
N ARG A 4 11.57 -1.38 -20.66
CA ARG A 4 11.64 -0.21 -21.56
C ARG A 4 10.87 1.01 -21.04
N GLY A 5 9.79 0.78 -20.30
CA GLY A 5 9.03 1.87 -19.65
C GLY A 5 9.87 2.58 -18.60
N ILE A 6 10.68 1.84 -17.86
CA ILE A 6 11.54 2.37 -16.79
C ILE A 6 12.67 3.18 -17.41
N GLU A 7 13.33 2.70 -18.46
CA GLU A 7 14.40 3.45 -19.15
C GLU A 7 13.96 4.86 -19.58
N LYS A 8 12.68 5.03 -19.97
CA LYS A 8 12.14 6.29 -20.52
C LYS A 8 11.66 7.31 -19.47
N THR A 9 11.74 6.99 -18.19
CA THR A 9 11.25 7.87 -17.11
C THR A 9 12.34 8.11 -16.08
N ASP A 10 12.40 9.33 -15.56
CA ASP A 10 13.23 9.74 -14.41
C ASP A 10 12.56 9.43 -13.06
N LYS A 11 11.23 9.25 -13.08
CA LYS A 11 10.41 8.92 -11.91
C LYS A 11 10.73 7.59 -11.26
N TRP A 12 10.43 7.53 -9.96
CA TRP A 12 10.33 6.29 -9.20
C TRP A 12 8.95 6.14 -8.55
N GLY A 13 8.58 4.90 -8.28
CA GLY A 13 7.47 4.55 -7.42
C GLY A 13 7.93 4.38 -5.98
N TYR A 14 7.14 4.83 -5.03
CA TYR A 14 7.36 4.57 -3.61
C TYR A 14 6.09 4.05 -2.96
N ILE A 15 6.23 3.00 -2.16
CA ILE A 15 5.17 2.40 -1.35
C ILE A 15 5.50 2.69 0.10
N PHE A 16 4.67 3.51 0.74
CA PHE A 16 4.76 3.83 2.16
C PHE A 16 3.82 2.91 2.92
N THR A 17 4.36 2.14 3.85
CA THR A 17 3.57 1.41 4.85
C THR A 17 3.28 2.36 6.01
N VAL A 18 2.01 2.69 6.22
CA VAL A 18 1.58 3.69 7.19
C VAL A 18 0.65 3.08 8.24
N PHE A 19 0.92 3.45 9.48
CA PHE A 19 -0.03 3.41 10.58
C PHE A 19 -0.80 4.73 10.62
N TYR A 20 -2.07 4.70 11.02
CA TYR A 20 -2.78 5.90 11.45
C TYR A 20 -3.86 5.60 12.51
N ASN A 21 -4.02 6.54 13.43
CA ASN A 21 -5.12 6.55 14.39
C ASN A 21 -6.37 7.18 13.73
N GLY A 22 -7.33 6.33 13.36
CA GLY A 22 -8.53 6.75 12.64
C GLY A 22 -9.37 7.78 13.39
N GLU A 23 -9.32 7.81 14.73
CA GLU A 23 -10.11 8.75 15.53
C GLU A 23 -9.75 10.21 15.30
N LYS A 24 -8.53 10.48 14.80
CA LYS A 24 -8.05 11.83 14.46
C LYS A 24 -8.50 12.32 13.08
N PHE A 25 -9.21 11.49 12.30
CA PHE A 25 -9.55 11.78 10.90
C PHE A 25 -11.04 11.64 10.60
N HIS A 26 -11.53 12.50 9.71
CA HIS A 26 -12.91 12.47 9.23
C HIS A 26 -13.12 11.42 8.14
N SER A 27 -12.07 11.10 7.38
CA SER A 27 -12.06 10.14 6.28
C SER A 27 -10.62 9.80 5.90
N PHE A 28 -10.48 8.74 5.11
CA PHE A 28 -9.21 8.44 4.45
C PHE A 28 -8.91 9.44 3.31
N ASP A 29 -9.83 9.56 2.34
CA ASP A 29 -9.65 10.42 1.16
C ASP A 29 -9.82 11.91 1.49
N GLU A 30 -9.18 12.77 0.70
CA GLU A 30 -9.29 14.23 0.74
C GLU A 30 -10.76 14.68 0.60
N MET A 31 -11.19 15.58 1.49
CA MET A 31 -12.51 16.20 1.48
C MET A 31 -12.37 17.66 1.89
N ALA A 32 -13.06 18.57 1.19
CA ALA A 32 -12.96 20.00 1.45
C ALA A 32 -13.34 20.33 2.91
N GLY A 33 -12.49 21.12 3.58
CA GLY A 33 -12.70 21.56 4.96
C GLY A 33 -12.62 20.45 6.02
N LYS A 34 -12.10 19.27 5.69
CA LYS A 34 -11.95 18.13 6.63
C LYS A 34 -10.50 17.70 6.76
N VAL A 35 -10.14 17.24 7.96
CA VAL A 35 -8.85 16.61 8.25
C VAL A 35 -8.95 15.14 7.84
N THR A 36 -8.11 14.71 6.90
CA THR A 36 -8.14 13.37 6.29
C THR A 36 -6.74 12.77 6.24
N VAL A 37 -6.66 11.43 6.24
CA VAL A 37 -5.35 10.72 6.25
C VAL A 37 -4.53 11.11 5.02
N LYS A 38 -5.14 11.06 3.83
CA LYS A 38 -4.47 11.36 2.56
C LYS A 38 -4.09 12.84 2.45
N GLY A 39 -4.96 13.73 2.91
CA GLY A 39 -4.74 15.18 2.89
C GLY A 39 -3.58 15.58 3.79
N GLU A 40 -3.56 15.12 5.05
CA GLU A 40 -2.49 15.43 5.99
C GLU A 40 -1.16 14.79 5.58
N PHE A 41 -1.18 13.55 5.08
CA PHE A 41 0.02 12.92 4.53
C PHE A 41 0.63 13.76 3.40
N ARG A 42 -0.20 14.20 2.44
CA ARG A 42 0.25 15.03 1.32
C ARG A 42 0.77 16.37 1.77
N LYS A 43 0.04 17.06 2.65
CA LYS A 43 0.39 18.37 3.18
C LYS A 43 1.76 18.34 3.84
N VAL A 44 2.00 17.41 4.76
CA VAL A 44 3.28 17.32 5.47
C VAL A 44 4.42 16.90 4.54
N MET A 45 4.19 15.96 3.62
CA MET A 45 5.20 15.59 2.64
C MET A 45 5.58 16.78 1.72
N ASN A 46 4.62 17.64 1.33
CA ASN A 46 4.90 18.88 0.60
C ASN A 46 5.75 19.86 1.42
N GLU A 47 5.42 20.08 2.69
CA GLU A 47 6.20 20.95 3.59
C GLU A 47 7.65 20.47 3.75
N LEU A 48 7.88 19.15 3.63
CA LEU A 48 9.20 18.52 3.71
C LEU A 48 9.92 18.47 2.36
N GLY A 49 9.38 19.08 1.31
CA GLY A 49 10.02 19.17 -0.01
C GLY A 49 9.87 17.90 -0.86
N PHE A 50 8.99 16.96 -0.50
CA PHE A 50 8.73 15.80 -1.34
C PHE A 50 8.02 16.20 -2.64
N THR A 51 8.58 15.83 -3.79
CA THR A 51 8.02 16.17 -5.10
C THR A 51 7.19 15.01 -5.67
N TRP A 52 6.07 15.32 -6.32
CA TRP A 52 5.15 14.33 -6.86
C TRP A 52 5.15 14.33 -8.39
N ALA A 53 4.92 13.17 -8.99
CA ALA A 53 4.64 13.06 -10.42
C ALA A 53 3.16 12.72 -10.69
N LYS A 54 2.50 12.02 -9.76
CA LYS A 54 1.08 11.66 -9.79
C LYS A 54 0.49 11.73 -8.39
N GLY A 55 -0.84 11.70 -8.29
CA GLY A 55 -1.55 11.63 -7.01
C GLY A 55 -1.28 10.33 -6.25
N ILE A 56 -1.57 10.36 -4.94
CA ILE A 56 -1.44 9.20 -4.05
C ILE A 56 -2.51 8.15 -4.43
N GLN A 57 -2.08 6.90 -4.59
CA GLN A 57 -2.95 5.73 -4.64
C GLN A 57 -2.83 4.95 -3.32
N GLN A 58 -3.77 4.06 -3.04
CA GLN A 58 -3.89 3.44 -1.72
C GLN A 58 -4.17 1.93 -1.79
N GLY A 59 -3.72 1.24 -0.76
CA GLY A 59 -4.00 -0.18 -0.51
C GLY A 59 -5.43 -0.38 -0.02
N GLY A 60 -5.86 0.39 0.98
CA GLY A 60 -7.23 0.39 1.49
C GLY A 60 -7.77 1.81 1.69
N ARG A 61 -9.06 1.99 1.38
CA ARG A 61 -9.83 3.20 1.73
C ARG A 61 -10.64 2.87 2.99
N THR A 62 -10.41 3.61 4.06
CA THR A 62 -11.07 3.38 5.35
C THR A 62 -12.15 4.43 5.62
N ASP A 63 -13.22 3.99 6.27
CA ASP A 63 -14.28 4.87 6.77
C ASP A 63 -13.76 5.80 7.88
N ALA A 64 -14.56 6.82 8.20
CA ALA A 64 -14.32 7.67 9.37
C ALA A 64 -14.07 6.84 10.64
N LYS A 65 -13.08 7.25 11.43
CA LYS A 65 -12.70 6.62 12.72
C LYS A 65 -12.12 5.21 12.61
N VAL A 66 -11.97 4.63 11.44
CA VAL A 66 -11.29 3.33 11.25
C VAL A 66 -9.79 3.56 11.24
N SER A 67 -9.06 2.82 12.08
CA SER A 67 -7.59 2.90 12.15
C SER A 67 -6.92 1.99 11.14
N ALA A 68 -5.62 2.14 10.92
CA ALA A 68 -4.82 1.14 10.22
C ALA A 68 -3.46 0.94 10.84
N GLU A 69 -3.01 -0.30 10.82
CA GLU A 69 -1.70 -0.71 11.32
C GLU A 69 -0.65 -0.75 10.21
N ARG A 70 -1.02 -1.29 9.04
CA ARG A 70 -0.17 -1.39 7.84
C ARG A 70 -0.98 -1.13 6.56
N ASN A 71 -1.55 0.08 6.43
CA ASN A 71 -2.07 0.50 5.13
C ASN A 71 -0.91 0.86 4.20
N LEU A 72 -1.15 0.82 2.90
CA LEU A 72 -0.14 1.14 1.88
C LEU A 72 -0.55 2.39 1.12
N LEU A 73 0.35 3.35 0.98
CA LEU A 73 0.21 4.51 0.10
C LEU A 73 1.25 4.40 -1.02
N TYR A 74 0.80 4.36 -2.26
CA TYR A 74 1.67 4.34 -3.42
C TYR A 74 1.71 5.70 -4.10
N VAL A 75 2.89 6.13 -4.51
CA VAL A 75 3.11 7.40 -5.19
C VAL A 75 4.09 7.19 -6.34
N SER A 76 3.91 7.96 -7.41
CA SER A 76 4.96 8.20 -8.39
C SER A 76 5.56 9.57 -8.13
N SER A 77 6.88 9.66 -8.15
CA SER A 77 7.61 10.83 -7.65
C SER A 77 8.86 11.11 -8.49
N ASN A 78 9.22 12.40 -8.57
CA ASN A 78 10.49 12.88 -9.12
C ASN A 78 11.51 13.19 -8.00
N PHE A 79 11.26 12.73 -6.78
CA PHE A 79 12.06 13.10 -5.62
C PHE A 79 13.45 12.48 -5.69
N THR A 80 14.48 13.30 -5.53
CA THR A 80 15.89 12.92 -5.59
C THR A 80 16.64 13.11 -4.27
N GLY A 81 15.97 13.61 -3.22
CA GLY A 81 16.58 13.80 -1.90
C GLY A 81 16.62 12.52 -1.05
N ASP A 82 17.02 12.68 0.22
CA ASP A 82 17.05 11.57 1.18
C ASP A 82 15.65 11.26 1.74
N LEU A 83 15.11 10.11 1.35
CA LEU A 83 13.84 9.61 1.86
C LEU A 83 13.87 9.31 3.35
N SER A 84 15.02 8.89 3.89
CA SER A 84 15.18 8.54 5.30
C SER A 84 14.97 9.79 6.16
N GLU A 85 15.59 10.90 5.76
CA GLU A 85 15.43 12.20 6.41
C GLU A 85 13.98 12.71 6.33
N ILE A 86 13.34 12.62 5.15
CA ILE A 86 11.93 13.02 5.01
C ILE A 86 11.03 12.18 5.91
N ILE A 87 11.23 10.86 5.97
CA ILE A 87 10.41 9.97 6.79
C ILE A 87 10.60 10.27 8.28
N PHE A 88 11.84 10.50 8.70
CA PHE A 88 12.13 10.90 10.07
C PHE A 88 11.39 12.19 10.45
N LYS A 89 11.53 13.25 9.63
CA LYS A 89 10.86 14.54 9.86
C LYS A 89 9.34 14.42 9.78
N PHE A 90 8.81 13.59 8.88
CA PHE A 90 7.38 13.32 8.77
C PHE A 90 6.84 12.71 10.07
N ASN A 91 7.49 11.66 10.56
CA ASN A 91 7.08 10.96 11.77
C ASN A 91 7.19 11.86 13.01
N GLU A 92 8.20 12.72 13.08
CA GLU A 92 8.33 13.73 14.14
C GLU A 92 7.20 14.78 14.11
N LYS A 93 6.77 15.22 12.91
CA LYS A 93 5.65 16.16 12.76
C LYS A 93 4.29 15.53 13.03
N MET A 94 4.09 14.28 12.61
CA MET A 94 2.79 13.61 12.60
C MET A 94 2.54 12.73 13.83
N LYS A 95 3.32 12.91 14.89
CA LYS A 95 3.26 12.15 16.15
C LYS A 95 1.83 11.75 16.52
N GLU A 96 1.65 10.46 16.82
CA GLU A 96 0.39 9.85 17.23
C GLU A 96 -0.79 9.91 16.24
N SER A 97 -0.61 10.45 15.03
CA SER A 97 -1.68 10.58 14.03
C SER A 97 -1.42 9.68 12.83
N ILE A 98 -0.29 9.87 12.14
CA ILE A 98 0.20 9.02 11.06
C ILE A 98 1.66 8.69 11.36
N PHE A 99 2.04 7.43 11.17
CA PHE A 99 3.43 6.99 11.29
C PHE A 99 3.82 6.15 10.08
N ILE A 100 4.84 6.59 9.35
CA ILE A 100 5.45 5.84 8.26
C ILE A 100 6.37 4.79 8.88
N ARG A 101 6.00 3.52 8.74
CA ARG A 101 6.77 2.37 9.24
C ARG A 101 7.89 1.97 8.30
N LYS A 102 7.64 2.08 6.99
CA LYS A 102 8.56 1.64 5.94
C LYS A 102 8.26 2.38 4.65
N VAL A 103 9.30 2.60 3.85
CA VAL A 103 9.18 2.93 2.43
C VAL A 103 9.87 1.87 1.60
N GLN A 104 9.27 1.49 0.48
CA GLN A 104 9.89 0.63 -0.52
C GLN A 104 9.86 1.32 -1.88
N LYS A 105 10.99 1.26 -2.59
CA LYS A 105 11.10 1.78 -3.94
C LYS A 105 10.64 0.72 -4.94
N THR A 106 9.95 1.14 -6.00
CA THR A 106 9.47 0.27 -7.08
C THR A 106 9.29 1.10 -8.35
N PHE A 107 8.64 0.54 -9.38
CA PHE A 107 8.39 1.24 -10.63
C PHE A 107 7.34 2.34 -10.49
N PRO A 108 7.50 3.46 -11.21
CA PRO A 108 6.52 4.53 -11.23
C PRO A 108 5.29 4.13 -12.05
N ASN A 109 4.25 4.98 -12.02
CA ASN A 109 3.07 4.91 -12.87
C ASN A 109 2.26 3.60 -12.80
N LEU A 110 2.34 2.85 -11.70
CA LEU A 110 1.53 1.65 -11.50
C LEU A 110 0.06 2.02 -11.26
N SER A 111 -0.85 1.16 -11.71
CA SER A 111 -2.24 1.11 -11.22
C SER A 111 -2.24 0.32 -9.91
N PHE A 112 -1.85 0.98 -8.81
CA PHE A 112 -1.53 0.31 -7.56
C PHE A 112 -2.66 -0.57 -6.98
N PRO A 113 -3.95 -0.17 -7.05
CA PRO A 113 -5.04 -1.02 -6.59
C PRO A 113 -5.09 -2.41 -7.24
N GLU A 114 -4.62 -2.56 -8.49
CA GLU A 114 -4.58 -3.86 -9.20
C GLU A 114 -3.56 -4.83 -8.61
N TYR A 115 -2.58 -4.32 -7.87
CA TYR A 115 -1.54 -5.10 -7.21
C TYR A 115 -1.87 -5.46 -5.77
N VAL A 116 -3.01 -5.00 -5.24
CA VAL A 116 -3.49 -5.45 -3.94
C VAL A 116 -4.15 -6.81 -4.11
N GLU A 117 -3.59 -7.83 -3.43
CA GLU A 117 -4.12 -9.18 -3.46
C GLU A 117 -5.30 -9.34 -2.49
N LYS A 118 -5.10 -8.89 -1.24
CA LYS A 118 -6.10 -9.01 -0.18
C LYS A 118 -5.84 -8.01 0.94
N ARG A 119 -6.87 -7.81 1.77
CA ARG A 119 -6.83 -6.93 2.95
C ARG A 119 -7.23 -7.73 4.17
N GLU A 120 -6.54 -7.48 5.27
CA GLU A 120 -6.87 -8.01 6.57
C GLU A 120 -7.42 -6.90 7.46
N TYR A 121 -8.61 -7.12 8.01
CA TYR A 121 -9.22 -6.26 9.00
C TYR A 121 -9.39 -7.01 10.31
N ILE A 122 -9.16 -6.30 11.42
CA ILE A 122 -9.42 -6.78 12.77
C ILE A 122 -10.50 -5.91 13.39
N TYR A 123 -11.53 -6.55 13.96
CA TYR A 123 -12.60 -5.88 14.68
C TYR A 123 -12.60 -6.29 16.16
N ARG A 124 -12.27 -5.35 17.04
CA ARG A 124 -12.17 -5.54 18.51
C ARG A 124 -13.37 -4.92 19.21
N TYR A 125 -14.51 -5.61 19.19
CA TYR A 125 -15.74 -5.12 19.81
C TYR A 125 -15.79 -5.40 21.32
N PRO A 126 -16.36 -4.52 22.16
CA PRO A 126 -16.50 -4.79 23.59
C PRO A 126 -17.32 -6.05 23.85
N LYS A 127 -16.74 -7.04 24.55
CA LYS A 127 -17.38 -8.34 24.84
C LYS A 127 -18.78 -8.22 25.46
N LYS A 128 -18.96 -7.26 26.38
CA LYS A 128 -20.25 -6.98 27.05
C LYS A 128 -21.37 -6.54 26.10
N ARG A 129 -21.05 -6.18 24.85
CA ARG A 129 -22.02 -5.72 23.83
C ARG A 129 -22.31 -6.78 22.78
N VAL A 130 -21.64 -7.94 22.83
CA VAL A 130 -21.93 -9.08 21.97
C VAL A 130 -23.24 -9.71 22.46
N LYS A 131 -24.20 -9.93 21.55
CA LYS A 131 -25.55 -10.44 21.91
C LYS A 131 -25.73 -11.92 21.59
N ARG A 132 -24.86 -12.52 20.77
CA ARG A 132 -24.95 -13.91 20.32
C ARG A 132 -24.02 -14.85 21.10
N SER A 133 -24.41 -16.12 21.19
CA SER A 133 -23.57 -17.17 21.77
C SER A 133 -22.38 -17.49 20.86
N ILE A 134 -21.40 -18.23 21.38
CA ILE A 134 -20.22 -18.62 20.59
C ILE A 134 -20.64 -19.58 19.47
N GLU A 135 -21.52 -20.54 19.76
CA GLU A 135 -22.02 -21.53 18.80
C GLU A 135 -22.74 -20.85 17.62
N ASP A 136 -23.54 -19.82 17.93
CA ASP A 136 -24.22 -19.00 16.95
C ASP A 136 -23.26 -18.21 16.05
N ILE A 137 -22.22 -17.63 16.65
CA ILE A 137 -21.15 -16.94 15.93
C ILE A 137 -20.47 -17.92 15.00
N GLU A 138 -20.02 -19.08 15.49
CA GLU A 138 -19.32 -20.10 14.72
C GLU A 138 -20.14 -20.59 13.52
N LYS A 139 -21.42 -20.88 13.72
CA LYS A 139 -22.34 -21.23 12.62
C LYS A 139 -22.39 -20.12 11.57
N THR A 140 -22.49 -18.86 12.01
CA THR A 140 -22.55 -17.70 11.10
C THR A 140 -21.25 -17.52 10.33
N LEU A 141 -20.08 -17.80 10.93
CA LEU A 141 -18.79 -17.70 10.26
C LEU A 141 -18.68 -18.67 9.07
N LEU A 142 -19.27 -19.87 9.18
CA LEU A 142 -19.33 -20.84 8.09
C LEU A 142 -20.20 -20.34 6.94
N GLU A 143 -21.32 -19.69 7.24
CA GLU A 143 -22.25 -19.17 6.23
C GLU A 143 -21.70 -17.96 5.46
N ILE A 144 -20.96 -17.08 6.14
CA ILE A 144 -20.50 -15.80 5.54
C ILE A 144 -19.08 -15.86 4.98
N SER A 145 -18.37 -16.97 5.15
CA SER A 145 -17.04 -17.17 4.58
C SER A 145 -17.15 -17.89 3.25
N GLY A 146 -16.63 -17.28 2.19
CA GLY A 146 -16.70 -17.82 0.83
C GLY A 146 -16.67 -16.72 -0.21
N THR A 147 -17.06 -17.08 -1.43
CA THR A 147 -17.23 -16.17 -2.56
C THR A 147 -18.71 -16.06 -2.89
N TYR A 148 -19.28 -14.87 -2.73
CA TYR A 148 -20.71 -14.62 -2.95
C TYR A 148 -21.01 -13.13 -3.08
N ASP A 149 -22.22 -12.81 -3.52
CA ASP A 149 -22.74 -11.44 -3.54
C ASP A 149 -22.93 -10.89 -2.12
N VAL A 150 -22.16 -9.86 -1.78
CA VAL A 150 -22.17 -9.22 -0.46
C VAL A 150 -23.04 -7.97 -0.39
N SER A 151 -23.97 -7.76 -1.34
CA SER A 151 -24.87 -6.61 -1.41
C SER A 151 -25.68 -6.39 -0.13
N LYS A 152 -26.07 -7.47 0.55
CA LYS A 152 -26.74 -7.37 1.86
C LYS A 152 -25.92 -6.69 2.94
N PHE A 153 -24.60 -6.61 2.78
CA PHE A 153 -23.68 -6.05 3.76
C PHE A 153 -23.14 -4.68 3.38
N THR A 154 -23.69 -3.97 2.40
CA THR A 154 -23.19 -2.65 2.01
C THR A 154 -24.23 -1.54 2.18
N ASP A 155 -23.87 -0.30 1.84
CA ASP A 155 -24.82 0.80 1.71
C ASP A 155 -25.08 1.16 0.24
N LYS A 156 -25.89 2.20 0.00
CA LYS A 156 -26.22 2.69 -1.34
C LYS A 156 -24.99 2.89 -2.24
N LYS A 157 -23.88 3.39 -1.70
CA LYS A 157 -22.66 3.61 -2.49
C LYS A 157 -22.03 2.30 -2.96
N GLY A 158 -22.13 1.24 -2.17
CA GLY A 158 -21.67 -0.07 -2.60
C GLY A 158 -22.61 -0.73 -3.61
N LEU A 159 -23.91 -0.52 -3.49
CA LEU A 159 -24.89 -1.02 -4.46
C LEU A 159 -24.73 -0.38 -5.84
N GLU A 160 -24.22 0.85 -5.91
CA GLU A 160 -23.88 1.55 -7.16
C GLU A 160 -22.63 0.99 -7.87
N LEU A 161 -21.87 0.10 -7.23
CA LEU A 161 -20.73 -0.57 -7.88
C LEU A 161 -21.20 -1.58 -8.92
N LYS A 162 -20.37 -1.83 -9.94
CA LYS A 162 -20.67 -2.83 -10.99
C LYS A 162 -20.60 -4.27 -10.49
N GLU A 163 -19.64 -4.54 -9.61
CA GLU A 163 -19.34 -5.88 -9.10
C GLU A 163 -19.65 -5.97 -7.62
N HIS A 164 -20.51 -6.91 -7.22
CA HIS A 164 -20.91 -7.14 -5.83
C HIS A 164 -20.38 -8.44 -5.23
N GLU A 165 -19.87 -9.36 -6.05
CA GLU A 165 -19.26 -10.61 -5.56
C GLU A 165 -17.91 -10.35 -4.89
N ARG A 166 -17.70 -10.91 -3.69
CA ARG A 166 -16.42 -10.81 -2.96
C ARG A 166 -16.04 -12.15 -2.35
N THR A 167 -14.74 -12.39 -2.22
CA THR A 167 -14.21 -13.53 -1.45
C THR A 167 -13.76 -13.06 -0.09
N VAL A 168 -14.36 -13.61 0.96
CA VAL A 168 -14.05 -13.25 2.35
C VAL A 168 -13.91 -14.52 3.20
N LYS A 169 -12.89 -14.56 4.04
CA LYS A 169 -12.74 -15.51 5.15
C LYS A 169 -12.86 -14.75 6.45
N VAL A 170 -13.74 -15.19 7.34
CA VAL A 170 -13.93 -14.58 8.66
C VAL A 170 -13.64 -15.59 9.76
N THR A 171 -12.87 -15.18 10.76
CA THR A 171 -12.61 -15.99 11.97
C THR A 171 -12.93 -15.18 13.23
N TYR A 172 -13.26 -15.87 14.32
CA TYR A 172 -13.49 -15.28 15.63
C TYR A 172 -12.66 -15.99 16.68
N GLU A 173 -11.67 -15.30 17.24
CA GLU A 173 -10.76 -15.88 18.23
C GLU A 173 -10.56 -14.91 19.39
N LYS A 174 -10.65 -15.42 20.62
CA LYS A 174 -10.42 -14.65 21.86
C LYS A 174 -11.25 -13.34 21.96
N GLY A 175 -12.42 -13.29 21.32
CA GLY A 175 -13.28 -12.10 21.31
C GLY A 175 -12.97 -11.10 20.20
N VAL A 176 -12.23 -11.50 19.17
CA VAL A 176 -11.80 -10.64 18.07
C VAL A 176 -12.22 -11.26 16.75
N LEU A 177 -12.88 -10.46 15.91
CA LEU A 177 -13.17 -10.86 14.53
C LEU A 177 -12.00 -10.48 13.62
N LYS A 178 -11.62 -11.41 12.75
CA LYS A 178 -10.62 -11.19 11.71
C LYS A 178 -11.26 -11.47 10.35
N PHE A 179 -11.12 -10.52 9.44
CA PHE A 179 -11.64 -10.59 8.07
C PHE A 179 -10.46 -10.54 7.12
N ILE A 180 -10.32 -11.56 6.26
CA ILE A 180 -9.39 -11.55 5.15
C ILE A 180 -10.19 -11.65 3.86
N GLY A 181 -10.01 -10.72 2.93
CA GLY A 181 -10.72 -10.76 1.66
C GLY A 181 -9.99 -10.08 0.52
N ASN A 182 -10.33 -10.45 -0.71
CA ASN A 182 -9.72 -9.89 -1.93
C ASN A 182 -10.03 -8.39 -2.07
N SER A 183 -11.27 -8.01 -1.82
CA SER A 183 -11.71 -6.63 -1.69
C SER A 183 -12.96 -6.54 -0.81
N PHE A 184 -13.29 -5.33 -0.38
CA PHE A 184 -14.46 -5.07 0.46
C PHE A 184 -15.24 -3.89 -0.09
N MET A 185 -16.57 -4.00 -0.08
CA MET A 185 -17.47 -2.90 -0.38
C MET A 185 -17.50 -1.88 0.77
N PRO A 186 -17.98 -0.64 0.51
CA PRO A 186 -18.23 0.34 1.56
C PRO A 186 -19.01 -0.27 2.74
N LYS A 187 -18.56 -0.01 3.97
CA LYS A 187 -19.16 -0.54 5.23
C LYS A 187 -19.26 -2.07 5.37
N GLN A 188 -18.85 -2.87 4.39
CA GLN A 188 -19.01 -4.33 4.40
C GLN A 188 -18.52 -4.98 5.69
N VAL A 189 -17.28 -4.74 6.08
CA VAL A 189 -16.67 -5.35 7.26
C VAL A 189 -17.45 -4.98 8.54
N ARG A 190 -17.96 -3.75 8.60
CA ARG A 190 -18.71 -3.25 9.77
C ARG A 190 -20.09 -3.89 9.84
N ASN A 191 -20.80 -3.95 8.71
CA ASN A 191 -22.11 -4.59 8.61
C ASN A 191 -22.05 -6.10 8.88
N MET A 192 -21.03 -6.78 8.34
CA MET A 192 -20.77 -8.20 8.66
C MET A 192 -20.46 -8.38 10.14
N GLY A 193 -19.60 -7.51 10.72
CA GLY A 193 -19.28 -7.54 12.15
C GLY A 193 -20.53 -7.41 13.03
N GLY A 194 -21.46 -6.51 12.67
CA GLY A 194 -22.74 -6.39 13.36
C GLY A 194 -23.57 -7.65 13.28
N TYR A 195 -23.74 -8.19 12.07
CA TYR A 195 -24.52 -9.41 11.83
C TYR A 195 -23.97 -10.62 12.61
N ILE A 196 -22.65 -10.80 12.61
CA ILE A 196 -22.00 -11.90 13.34
C ILE A 196 -22.24 -11.77 14.85
N LEU A 197 -22.06 -10.58 15.42
CA LEU A 197 -22.05 -10.39 16.87
C LEU A 197 -23.45 -10.16 17.48
N THR A 198 -24.43 -9.78 16.66
CA THR A 198 -25.78 -9.40 17.14
C THR A 198 -26.94 -10.05 16.40
N GLY A 199 -26.70 -10.61 15.20
CA GLY A 199 -27.75 -11.17 14.35
C GLY A 199 -28.40 -10.15 13.41
N GLU A 200 -28.13 -8.86 13.59
CA GLU A 200 -28.70 -7.76 12.80
C GLU A 200 -27.64 -7.13 11.90
N VAL A 201 -28.01 -6.82 10.66
CA VAL A 201 -27.12 -6.10 9.74
C VAL A 201 -27.08 -4.62 10.12
N GLU A 202 -26.24 -4.31 11.10
CA GLU A 202 -26.02 -2.94 11.59
C GLU A 202 -24.61 -2.45 11.26
N THR A 203 -24.49 -1.18 10.89
CA THR A 203 -23.18 -0.56 10.65
C THR A 203 -22.46 -0.27 11.96
N PHE A 204 -21.70 -1.25 12.41
CA PHE A 204 -20.92 -1.19 13.65
C PHE A 204 -19.89 -0.05 13.69
N PRO A 205 -19.51 0.51 14.85
CA PRO A 205 -18.65 1.68 14.92
C PRO A 205 -17.26 1.48 14.30
N GLY A 206 -16.76 2.46 13.52
CA GLY A 206 -15.45 2.38 12.87
C GLY A 206 -14.26 2.33 13.85
N LYS A 207 -14.39 2.93 15.03
CA LYS A 207 -13.30 2.99 16.04
C LYS A 207 -12.81 1.65 16.58
N PHE A 208 -13.59 0.59 16.42
CA PHE A 208 -13.20 -0.76 16.82
C PHE A 208 -12.61 -1.58 15.68
N LEU A 209 -12.59 -1.01 14.47
CA LEU A 209 -12.06 -1.63 13.27
C LEU A 209 -10.69 -1.07 12.95
N THR A 210 -9.76 -1.97 12.68
CA THR A 210 -8.42 -1.66 12.19
C THR A 210 -8.19 -2.39 10.88
N LEU A 211 -7.75 -1.67 9.84
CA LEU A 211 -7.09 -2.29 8.70
C LEU A 211 -5.71 -2.76 9.16
N GLU A 212 -5.60 -4.05 9.45
CA GLU A 212 -4.41 -4.66 10.02
C GLU A 212 -3.29 -4.78 8.99
N ASN A 213 -3.64 -5.21 7.77
CA ASN A 213 -2.64 -5.40 6.72
C ASN A 213 -3.22 -5.28 5.32
N VAL A 214 -2.37 -4.90 4.37
CA VAL A 214 -2.63 -5.00 2.94
C VAL A 214 -1.56 -5.89 2.32
N TYR A 215 -1.98 -6.95 1.64
CA TYR A 215 -1.09 -7.89 0.97
C TYR A 215 -0.99 -7.51 -0.50
N LEU A 216 0.24 -7.48 -1.00
CA LEU A 216 0.53 -7.21 -2.41
C LEU A 216 0.73 -8.53 -3.15
N LYS A 217 0.33 -8.56 -4.42
CA LYS A 217 0.64 -9.65 -5.33
C LYS A 217 2.15 -9.82 -5.47
N GLU A 218 2.59 -11.06 -5.60
CA GLU A 218 4.00 -11.42 -5.81
C GLU A 218 4.63 -10.67 -6.99
N GLU A 219 3.88 -10.47 -8.07
CA GLU A 219 4.32 -9.71 -9.24
C GLU A 219 4.84 -8.30 -8.89
N LEU A 220 4.25 -7.62 -7.90
CA LEU A 220 4.74 -6.31 -7.46
C LEU A 220 5.87 -6.44 -6.43
N MET A 221 5.82 -7.45 -5.57
CA MET A 221 6.87 -7.69 -4.58
C MET A 221 8.22 -7.97 -5.25
N ASN A 222 8.23 -8.73 -6.34
CA ASN A 222 9.44 -9.03 -7.11
C ASN A 222 10.03 -7.76 -7.77
N LYS A 223 9.19 -6.76 -8.04
CA LYS A 223 9.56 -5.46 -8.63
C LYS A 223 9.98 -4.40 -7.60
N MET A 224 10.16 -4.77 -6.34
CA MET A 224 10.73 -3.87 -5.35
C MET A 224 12.22 -3.69 -5.62
N ILE A 225 12.73 -2.48 -5.41
CA ILE A 225 14.09 -2.10 -5.74
C ILE A 225 14.91 -1.96 -4.46
N LEU A 226 16.05 -2.66 -4.39
CA LEU A 226 16.97 -2.70 -3.25
C LEU A 226 18.38 -2.24 -3.66
N SER A 227 19.15 -1.71 -2.70
CA SER A 227 20.57 -1.39 -2.93
C SER A 227 21.40 -2.66 -3.09
N CYS A 228 22.41 -2.61 -3.94
CA CYS A 228 23.34 -3.71 -4.21
C CYS A 228 24.77 -3.23 -3.93
N ASP A 229 25.17 -3.28 -2.65
CA ASP A 229 26.42 -2.67 -2.19
C ASP A 229 27.66 -3.58 -2.38
N ASN A 230 27.43 -4.87 -2.68
CA ASN A 230 28.47 -5.87 -2.91
C ASN A 230 29.07 -5.84 -4.32
N LEU A 231 28.39 -5.21 -5.28
CA LEU A 231 28.87 -5.07 -6.66
C LEU A 231 29.47 -3.68 -6.86
N LYS A 232 30.67 -3.61 -7.47
CA LYS A 232 31.32 -2.35 -7.84
C LYS A 232 31.66 -2.36 -9.32
N ILE A 233 31.24 -1.32 -10.03
CA ILE A 233 31.50 -1.14 -11.47
C ILE A 233 32.14 0.23 -11.66
N SER A 234 33.23 0.29 -12.44
CA SER A 234 33.91 1.56 -12.71
C SER A 234 32.95 2.58 -13.32
N GLY A 235 32.98 3.82 -12.82
CA GLY A 235 32.12 4.91 -13.28
C GLY A 235 30.66 4.84 -12.80
N VAL A 236 30.30 3.87 -11.94
CA VAL A 236 28.97 3.74 -11.33
C VAL A 236 29.03 4.12 -9.85
N GLU A 237 28.17 5.05 -9.43
CA GLU A 237 28.13 5.59 -8.07
C GLU A 237 27.25 4.75 -7.14
N LYS A 238 26.16 4.21 -7.68
CA LYS A 238 25.20 3.38 -6.93
C LYS A 238 24.63 2.30 -7.85
N ILE A 239 24.39 1.13 -7.28
CA ILE A 239 23.72 0.01 -7.95
C ILE A 239 22.49 -0.36 -7.14
N GLU A 240 21.37 -0.50 -7.84
CA GLU A 240 20.16 -1.09 -7.28
C GLU A 240 19.69 -2.25 -8.16
N LYS A 241 18.91 -3.16 -7.59
CA LYS A 241 18.31 -4.29 -8.32
C LYS A 241 16.87 -4.52 -7.91
N THR A 242 16.08 -5.11 -8.82
CA THR A 242 14.80 -5.70 -8.45
C THR A 242 15.01 -6.95 -7.58
N ILE A 243 14.02 -7.31 -6.75
CA ILE A 243 14.12 -8.49 -5.87
C ILE A 243 14.30 -9.79 -6.67
N ASP A 244 13.69 -9.88 -7.85
CA ASP A 244 13.85 -11.00 -8.77
C ASP A 244 15.15 -10.99 -9.59
N ASP A 245 16.04 -10.02 -9.36
CA ASP A 245 17.28 -9.79 -10.09
C ASP A 245 17.11 -9.62 -11.62
N GLU A 246 15.89 -9.41 -12.13
CA GLU A 246 15.64 -9.26 -13.56
C GLU A 246 16.18 -7.93 -14.12
N ILE A 247 16.25 -6.89 -13.28
CA ILE A 247 16.67 -5.54 -13.67
C ILE A 247 17.72 -5.00 -12.69
N THR A 248 18.88 -4.64 -13.25
CA THR A 248 19.92 -3.87 -12.57
C THR A 248 19.84 -2.39 -12.97
N ILE A 249 19.92 -1.50 -11.99
CA ILE A 249 19.88 -0.04 -12.18
C ILE A 249 21.23 0.53 -11.76
N LEU A 250 21.93 1.15 -12.71
CA LEU A 250 23.22 1.79 -12.51
C LEU A 250 23.05 3.30 -12.47
N TYR A 251 23.40 3.92 -11.34
CA TYR A 251 23.43 5.38 -11.20
C TYR A 251 24.83 5.88 -11.52
N VAL A 252 24.94 6.77 -12.49
CA VAL A 252 26.19 7.27 -13.04
C VAL A 252 26.17 8.79 -13.06
N LYS A 253 27.30 9.43 -12.78
CA LYS A 253 27.44 10.87 -13.04
C LYS A 253 27.36 11.12 -14.54
N LYS A 254 26.79 12.25 -14.95
CA LYS A 254 26.57 12.61 -16.35
C LYS A 254 27.85 12.52 -17.20
N GLU A 255 28.97 12.98 -16.67
CA GLU A 255 30.29 12.95 -17.30
C GLU A 255 30.88 11.54 -17.43
N LYS A 256 30.45 10.59 -16.59
CA LYS A 256 30.90 9.19 -16.61
C LYS A 256 30.03 8.28 -17.46
N LYS A 257 28.85 8.73 -17.87
CA LYS A 257 27.92 7.92 -18.68
C LYS A 257 28.55 7.39 -19.98
N GLY A 258 29.33 8.21 -20.67
CA GLY A 258 30.01 7.81 -21.91
C GLY A 258 31.01 6.67 -21.69
N GLU A 259 31.73 6.69 -20.56
CA GLU A 259 32.69 5.65 -20.15
C GLU A 259 31.98 4.33 -19.86
N VAL A 260 30.87 4.38 -19.12
CA VAL A 260 30.07 3.19 -18.75
C VAL A 260 29.39 2.56 -19.97
N ILE A 261 28.91 3.37 -20.92
CA ILE A 261 28.33 2.87 -22.17
C ILE A 261 29.42 2.30 -23.10
N GLY A 262 30.54 2.99 -23.21
CA GLY A 262 31.64 2.66 -24.11
C GLY A 262 31.35 3.00 -25.58
N LYS A 263 32.40 3.02 -26.40
CA LYS A 263 32.29 3.27 -27.85
C LYS A 263 31.40 2.21 -28.49
N ASN A 264 30.42 2.60 -29.30
CA ASN A 264 29.44 1.70 -29.93
C ASN A 264 28.69 0.79 -28.92
N ALA A 265 28.52 1.27 -27.68
CA ALA A 265 27.90 0.55 -26.57
C ALA A 265 28.64 -0.76 -26.18
N SER A 266 29.95 -0.84 -26.42
CA SER A 266 30.75 -2.04 -26.13
C SER A 266 30.68 -2.47 -24.67
N ASN A 267 30.87 -1.52 -23.75
CA ASN A 267 31.02 -1.79 -22.33
C ASN A 267 29.67 -2.22 -21.74
N ILE A 268 28.60 -1.48 -22.04
CA ILE A 268 27.25 -1.84 -21.56
C ILE A 268 26.76 -3.16 -22.15
N LYS A 269 27.16 -3.52 -23.38
CA LYS A 269 26.85 -4.85 -23.95
C LYS A 269 27.56 -5.97 -23.19
N SER A 270 28.78 -5.76 -22.72
CA SER A 270 29.50 -6.72 -21.87
C SER A 270 28.79 -6.87 -20.53
N LEU A 271 28.50 -5.76 -19.85
CA LEU A 271 27.79 -5.76 -18.57
C LEU A 271 26.42 -6.45 -18.66
N ARG A 272 25.68 -6.26 -19.76
CA ARG A 272 24.38 -6.93 -19.97
C ARG A 272 24.49 -8.44 -20.10
N LYS A 273 25.63 -8.99 -20.54
CA LYS A 273 25.86 -10.45 -20.56
C LYS A 273 26.00 -11.02 -19.14
N GLU A 274 26.53 -10.23 -18.22
CA GLU A 274 26.79 -10.64 -16.84
C GLU A 274 25.61 -10.33 -15.90
N LEU A 275 24.97 -9.18 -16.08
CA LEU A 275 23.98 -8.62 -15.14
C LEU A 275 22.55 -8.59 -15.68
N GLY A 276 22.33 -9.09 -16.90
CA GLY A 276 21.01 -9.10 -17.54
C GLY A 276 20.54 -7.71 -17.98
N ASN A 277 19.30 -7.36 -17.68
CA ASN A 277 18.73 -6.10 -18.13
C ASN A 277 19.28 -4.93 -17.30
N ILE A 278 19.88 -3.94 -17.95
CA ILE A 278 20.49 -2.79 -17.29
C ILE A 278 19.80 -1.48 -17.68
N VAL A 279 19.30 -0.76 -16.67
CA VAL A 279 18.87 0.64 -16.76
C VAL A 279 19.99 1.55 -16.27
N ILE A 280 20.32 2.58 -17.04
CA ILE A 280 21.28 3.62 -16.61
C ILE A 280 20.49 4.86 -16.15
N ARG A 281 20.88 5.43 -15.02
CA ARG A 281 20.33 6.65 -14.43
C ARG A 281 21.42 7.68 -14.23
N GLU A 282 21.16 8.90 -14.66
CA GLU A 282 22.04 10.04 -14.35
C GLU A 282 21.69 10.57 -12.96
N ILE A 283 22.71 10.89 -12.17
CA ILE A 283 22.62 11.60 -10.89
C ILE A 283 23.55 12.81 -10.86
#